data_AF-A0A7R8D0A6-F1
#
_entry.id   AF-A0A7R8D0A6-F1
#
_cell.length_a   1.000
_cell.length_b   1.000
_cell.length_c   1.000
_cell.angle_alpha   90.00
_cell.angle_beta   90.00
_cell.angle_gamma   90.00
#
_symmetry.space_group_name_H-M   'P 1'
#
loop_
_entity.id
_entity.type
_entity.pdbx_description
1 polymer ?
#
loop_
_entity_poly.entity_id
_entity_poly.type
_entity_poly.pdbx_seq_one_letter_code
_entity_poly.pdbx_strand_id
1 'polypeptide(L)'
;MMTTIFSTRNVLRFLRNPLNYPKYLEEEFSMTLSFENDPNDGGVGHSHRRNLKQLIEYDIPKDVKLYAGYVFPSSSPHRHRFSRWYISLQEYPYHRWPPYVTGGAYVLTKEALMDFYYGSFFVQPFRFDDIYLGILAKKLDIPPFHSEEFYFNKKYYSQPKDYLYVVASHGYSDPDELLKFWNKQKEIGNA
;
A
#
# COMPACT_ATOMS: atom_id res chain seq x y z
N MET A 1 -10.69 -17.53 -5.89
CA MET A 1 -10.49 -16.24 -5.19
C MET A 1 -9.03 -15.87 -5.42
N MET A 2 -8.74 -14.64 -5.83
CA MET A 2 -7.34 -14.19 -5.97
C MET A 2 -6.83 -13.68 -4.63
N THR A 3 -5.55 -13.88 -4.36
CA THR A 3 -4.90 -13.57 -3.08
C THR A 3 -3.87 -12.45 -3.26
N THR A 4 -3.64 -11.69 -2.20
CA THR A 4 -2.61 -10.64 -2.10
C THR A 4 -1.41 -11.13 -1.30
N ILE A 5 -0.20 -10.79 -1.75
CA ILE A 5 1.03 -10.90 -0.96
C ILE A 5 1.37 -9.52 -0.40
N PHE A 6 1.73 -9.45 0.89
CA PHE A 6 2.19 -8.21 1.55
C PHE A 6 3.58 -8.42 2.16
N SER A 7 4.45 -7.42 2.08
CA SER A 7 5.73 -7.43 2.79
C SER A 7 5.61 -6.65 4.09
N THR A 8 5.65 -7.33 5.24
CA THR A 8 5.59 -6.69 6.55
C THR A 8 6.72 -5.66 6.72
N ARG A 9 7.92 -5.99 6.24
CA ARG A 9 9.07 -5.07 6.23
C ARG A 9 8.74 -3.77 5.49
N ASN A 10 8.15 -3.87 4.30
CA ASN A 10 7.85 -2.71 3.47
C ASN A 10 6.62 -1.95 3.96
N VAL A 11 5.63 -2.61 4.58
CA VAL A 11 4.53 -1.93 5.27
C VAL A 11 5.07 -1.02 6.38
N LEU A 12 5.97 -1.51 7.23
CA LEU A 12 6.55 -0.71 8.31
C LEU A 12 7.38 0.47 7.79
N ARG A 13 8.12 0.26 6.70
CA ARG A 13 8.87 1.33 6.02
C ARG A 13 7.93 2.37 5.42
N PHE A 14 6.92 1.91 4.68
CA PHE A 14 5.89 2.77 4.11
C PHE A 14 5.23 3.64 5.19
N LEU A 15 4.86 3.04 6.33
CA LEU A 15 4.26 3.77 7.46
C LEU A 15 5.20 4.83 8.06
N ARG A 16 6.52 4.67 7.98
CA ARG A 16 7.49 5.67 8.49
C ARG A 16 7.42 6.97 7.69
N ASN A 17 7.26 6.90 6.38
CA ASN A 17 7.09 8.08 5.53
C ASN A 17 6.31 7.73 4.25
N PRO A 18 4.97 7.70 4.31
CA PRO A 18 4.13 7.34 3.17
C PRO A 18 4.32 8.26 1.95
N LEU A 19 4.64 9.54 2.19
CA LEU A 19 4.77 10.57 1.16
C LEU A 19 6.02 10.39 0.30
N ASN A 20 7.12 9.92 0.91
CA ASN A 20 8.41 9.80 0.24
C ASN A 20 8.84 8.34 0.02
N TYR A 21 7.99 7.36 0.31
CA TYR A 21 8.31 5.95 0.05
C TYR A 21 8.23 5.64 -1.46
N PRO A 22 9.21 4.95 -2.07
CA PRO A 22 10.46 4.42 -1.47
C PRO A 22 11.67 5.37 -1.56
N LYS A 23 11.54 6.56 -2.16
CA LYS A 23 12.64 7.51 -2.45
C LYS A 23 13.62 7.73 -1.30
N TYR A 24 13.13 7.92 -0.06
CA TYR A 24 14.02 8.16 1.09
C TYR A 24 14.94 6.97 1.40
N LEU A 25 14.55 5.74 1.03
CA LEU A 25 15.39 4.55 1.16
C LEU A 25 16.44 4.46 0.04
N GLU A 26 16.09 4.94 -1.15
CA GLU A 26 17.00 4.99 -2.31
C GLU A 26 18.11 6.01 -2.06
N GLU A 27 17.78 7.15 -1.44
CA GLU A 27 18.73 8.18 -1.01
C GLU A 27 19.66 7.66 0.10
N GLU A 28 19.12 7.00 1.14
CA GLU A 28 19.92 6.35 2.20
C GLU A 28 20.91 5.31 1.61
N PHE A 29 20.44 4.50 0.67
CA PHE A 29 21.26 3.47 0.02
C PHE A 29 22.36 4.08 -0.86
N SER A 30 22.05 5.12 -1.62
CA SER A 30 23.01 5.83 -2.47
C SER A 30 24.11 6.51 -1.65
N MET A 31 23.76 7.11 -0.51
CA MET A 31 24.76 7.66 0.42
C MET A 31 25.67 6.56 0.97
N THR A 32 25.12 5.42 1.40
CA THR A 32 25.92 4.29 1.94
C THR A 32 26.94 3.78 0.92
N LEU A 33 26.52 3.59 -0.34
CA LEU A 33 27.42 3.17 -1.42
C LEU A 33 28.51 4.20 -1.75
N SER A 34 28.25 5.49 -1.55
CA SER A 34 29.25 6.53 -1.80
C SER A 34 30.40 6.51 -0.77
N PHE A 35 30.13 6.11 0.48
CA PHE A 35 31.15 5.97 1.52
C PHE A 35 32.00 4.70 1.35
N GLU A 36 31.43 3.59 0.86
CA GLU A 36 32.17 2.34 0.63
C GLU A 36 33.15 2.41 -0.55
N ASN A 37 33.00 3.37 -1.46
CA ASN A 37 33.86 3.54 -2.64
C ASN A 37 34.96 4.60 -2.48
N ASP A 38 35.20 5.13 -1.27
CA ASP A 38 36.34 6.02 -1.01
C ASP A 38 37.63 5.20 -0.78
N PRO A 39 38.61 5.23 -1.70
CA PRO A 39 39.83 4.43 -1.60
C PRO A 39 40.78 4.86 -0.47
N ASN A 40 40.47 5.93 0.27
CA ASN A 40 41.27 6.40 1.40
C ASN A 40 40.76 5.97 2.78
N ASP A 41 39.65 5.21 2.87
CA ASP A 41 39.15 4.73 4.17
C ASP A 41 39.93 3.48 4.62
N GLY A 42 41.03 3.73 5.36
CA GLY A 42 41.83 2.69 5.99
C GLY A 42 40.99 1.88 6.97
N GLY A 43 40.76 0.60 6.64
CA GLY A 43 39.87 -0.31 7.34
C GLY A 43 39.88 -0.20 8.87
N VAL A 44 38.89 0.51 9.39
CA VAL A 44 38.43 0.37 10.77
C VAL A 44 37.01 -0.13 10.70
N GLY A 45 36.83 -1.41 11.03
CA GLY A 45 35.53 -2.08 11.10
C GLY A 45 34.61 -1.37 12.10
N HIS A 46 33.90 -0.35 11.62
CA HIS A 46 32.79 0.24 12.34
C HIS A 46 31.64 -0.75 12.22
N SER A 47 31.48 -1.55 13.26
CA SER A 47 30.23 -2.25 13.53
C SER A 47 29.12 -1.21 13.46
N HIS A 48 28.42 -1.17 12.31
CA HIS A 48 27.26 -0.33 12.09
C HIS A 48 26.16 -0.89 12.99
N ARG A 49 26.23 -0.54 14.28
CA ARG A 49 25.05 -0.39 15.11
C ARG A 49 24.18 0.59 14.34
N ARG A 50 23.28 0.07 13.50
CA ARG A 50 22.16 0.83 12.95
C ARG A 50 21.64 1.63 14.12
N ASN A 51 21.84 2.94 14.10
CA ASN A 51 21.45 3.80 15.20
C ASN A 51 19.93 3.62 15.35
N LEU A 52 19.52 2.78 16.30
CA LEU A 52 18.12 2.47 16.61
C LEU A 52 17.31 3.74 16.87
N LYS A 53 18.00 4.84 17.17
CA LYS A 53 17.46 6.19 17.32
C LYS A 53 16.85 6.75 16.03
N GLN A 54 17.44 6.51 14.85
CA GLN A 54 16.84 6.97 13.59
C GLN A 54 15.59 6.17 13.20
N LEU A 55 15.47 4.91 13.65
CA LEU A 55 14.34 4.04 13.35
C LEU A 55 13.04 4.43 14.07
N ILE A 56 13.10 5.33 15.05
CA ILE A 56 11.97 5.62 15.97
C ILE A 56 11.36 7.02 15.75
N GLU A 57 12.04 7.94 15.04
CA GLU A 57 11.65 9.36 15.06
C GLU A 57 11.03 9.88 13.75
N TYR A 58 10.13 9.10 13.16
CA TYR A 58 9.11 9.64 12.26
C TYR A 58 7.77 9.04 12.69
N ASP A 59 7.35 9.37 13.90
CA ASP A 59 5.97 9.12 14.32
C ASP A 59 5.07 9.94 13.40
N ILE A 60 4.22 9.25 12.63
CA ILE A 60 3.07 9.89 12.01
C ILE A 60 2.36 10.66 13.14
N PRO A 61 2.10 11.98 13.00
CA PRO A 61 1.39 12.71 14.03
C PRO A 61 0.09 11.98 14.39
N LYS A 62 -0.20 11.87 15.69
CA LYS A 62 -1.27 11.01 16.23
C LYS A 62 -2.67 11.39 15.76
N ASP A 63 -2.81 12.52 15.07
CA ASP A 63 -4.04 13.08 14.53
C ASP A 63 -4.15 12.90 13.00
N VAL A 64 -3.12 12.35 12.33
CA VAL A 64 -3.14 12.13 10.89
C VAL A 64 -4.09 10.99 10.53
N LYS A 65 -4.99 11.30 9.60
CA LYS A 65 -5.91 10.34 8.98
C LYS A 65 -5.31 9.87 7.66
N LEU A 66 -4.74 8.67 7.65
CA LEU A 66 -4.23 8.03 6.45
C LEU A 66 -5.21 6.96 5.99
N TYR A 67 -5.55 6.98 4.72
CA TYR A 67 -6.21 5.89 4.01
C TYR A 67 -5.45 5.67 2.71
N ALA A 68 -4.59 4.66 2.65
CA ALA A 68 -3.61 4.50 1.57
C ALA A 68 -3.69 3.15 0.86
N GLY A 69 -3.33 3.14 -0.42
CA GLY A 69 -3.12 1.94 -1.22
C GLY A 69 -3.16 2.27 -2.72
N TYR A 70 -3.56 1.30 -3.56
CA TYR A 70 -3.75 1.58 -4.98
C TYR A 70 -5.10 2.27 -5.22
N VAL A 71 -5.04 3.57 -5.49
CA VAL A 71 -6.23 4.40 -5.69
C VAL A 71 -6.69 4.40 -7.15
N PHE A 72 -7.98 4.15 -7.36
CA PHE A 72 -8.66 4.48 -8.62
C PHE A 72 -9.25 5.89 -8.52
N PRO A 73 -8.69 6.89 -9.25
CA PRO A 73 -9.09 8.28 -9.07
C PRO A 73 -10.40 8.64 -9.77
N SER A 74 -10.75 7.92 -10.84
CA SER A 74 -11.90 8.28 -11.69
C SER A 74 -12.42 7.07 -12.46
N SER A 75 -13.00 6.11 -11.75
CA SER A 75 -13.71 4.96 -12.36
C SER A 75 -15.23 5.17 -12.34
N SER A 76 -15.93 4.42 -13.19
CA SER A 76 -17.38 4.53 -13.38
C SER A 76 -18.10 3.21 -13.06
N PRO A 77 -19.34 3.27 -12.55
CA PRO A 77 -20.17 2.09 -12.38
C PRO A 77 -20.42 1.39 -13.72
N HIS A 78 -20.35 0.05 -13.75
CA HIS A 78 -20.68 -0.70 -14.96
C HIS A 78 -22.17 -0.61 -15.24
N ARG A 79 -22.56 0.03 -16.35
CA ARG A 79 -23.97 0.21 -16.75
C ARG A 79 -24.47 -0.83 -17.76
N HIS A 80 -23.61 -1.76 -18.15
CA HIS A 80 -23.98 -2.85 -19.04
C HIS A 80 -24.65 -3.99 -18.28
N ARG A 81 -25.92 -4.29 -18.59
CA ARG A 81 -26.78 -5.24 -17.85
C ARG A 81 -26.21 -6.66 -17.72
N PHE A 82 -25.40 -7.10 -18.68
CA PHE A 82 -24.80 -8.44 -18.65
C PHE A 82 -23.45 -8.50 -17.91
N SER A 83 -22.97 -7.39 -17.35
CA SER A 83 -21.80 -7.41 -16.48
C SER A 83 -22.16 -7.97 -15.11
N ARG A 84 -21.35 -8.88 -14.57
CA ARG A 84 -21.44 -9.30 -13.16
C ARG A 84 -21.33 -8.12 -12.16
N TRP A 85 -20.72 -7.03 -12.62
CA TRP A 85 -20.53 -5.80 -11.86
C TRP A 85 -21.58 -4.72 -12.18
N TYR A 86 -22.68 -5.07 -12.86
CA TYR A 86 -23.73 -4.12 -13.29
C TYR A 86 -24.36 -3.37 -12.12
N ILE A 87 -24.42 -2.04 -12.20
CA ILE A 87 -25.07 -1.16 -11.23
C ILE A 87 -26.17 -0.36 -11.91
N SER A 88 -27.38 -0.41 -11.36
CA SER A 88 -28.53 0.36 -11.85
C SER A 88 -28.44 1.83 -11.41
N LEU A 89 -29.15 2.74 -12.11
CA LEU A 89 -29.25 4.13 -11.69
C LEU A 89 -30.04 4.29 -10.38
N GLN A 90 -30.91 3.35 -10.05
CA GLN A 90 -31.65 3.33 -8.80
C GLN A 90 -30.74 2.97 -7.62
N GLU A 91 -29.80 2.04 -7.81
CA GLU A 91 -28.83 1.64 -6.79
C GLU A 91 -27.74 2.70 -6.60
N TYR A 92 -27.28 3.32 -7.68
CA TYR A 92 -26.32 4.41 -7.63
C TYR A 92 -26.59 5.41 -8.76
N PRO A 93 -27.09 6.62 -8.45
CA PRO A 93 -27.54 7.57 -9.47
C PRO A 93 -26.40 8.34 -10.15
N TYR A 94 -25.18 8.30 -9.61
CA TYR A 94 -24.07 9.09 -10.11
C TYR A 94 -23.27 8.37 -11.22
N HIS A 95 -22.61 9.16 -12.07
CA HIS A 95 -21.89 8.65 -13.25
C HIS A 95 -20.45 8.18 -12.92
N ARG A 96 -19.91 8.58 -11.77
CA ARG A 96 -18.56 8.20 -11.29
C ARG A 96 -18.62 7.76 -9.85
N TRP A 97 -17.73 6.84 -9.50
CA TRP A 97 -17.42 6.53 -8.11
C TRP A 97 -16.62 7.68 -7.49
N PRO A 98 -16.72 7.89 -6.16
CA PRO A 98 -15.69 8.67 -5.46
C PRO A 98 -14.34 7.95 -5.61
N PRO A 99 -13.20 8.67 -5.48
CA PRO A 99 -11.90 8.01 -5.40
C PRO A 99 -11.88 6.95 -4.29
N TYR A 100 -11.34 5.77 -4.58
CA TYR A 100 -11.26 4.66 -3.60
C TYR A 100 -9.97 3.87 -3.77
N VAL A 101 -9.53 3.22 -2.68
CA VAL A 101 -8.47 2.22 -2.72
C VAL A 101 -9.08 0.88 -3.11
N THR A 102 -8.51 0.23 -4.12
CA THR A 102 -9.03 -1.03 -4.65
C THR A 102 -9.02 -2.17 -3.63
N GLY A 103 -9.97 -3.09 -3.77
CA GLY A 103 -9.97 -4.38 -3.08
C GLY A 103 -8.66 -5.13 -3.38
N GLY A 104 -7.87 -5.41 -2.35
CA GLY A 104 -6.59 -6.09 -2.44
C GLY A 104 -5.71 -5.85 -1.23
N ALA A 105 -5.35 -4.59 -0.99
CA ALA A 105 -4.66 -4.15 0.22
C ALA A 105 -4.79 -2.63 0.39
N TYR A 106 -5.00 -2.20 1.64
CA TYR A 106 -4.97 -0.80 2.04
C TYR A 106 -4.41 -0.67 3.45
N VAL A 107 -3.99 0.53 3.81
CA VAL A 107 -3.49 0.90 5.13
C VAL A 107 -4.34 2.03 5.68
N LEU A 108 -4.72 1.91 6.95
CA LEU A 108 -5.43 2.96 7.70
C LEU A 108 -4.61 3.34 8.93
N THR A 109 -4.56 4.62 9.26
CA THR A 109 -4.22 5.03 10.63
C THR A 109 -5.36 4.68 11.58
N LYS A 110 -5.06 4.60 12.87
CA LYS A 110 -6.07 4.31 13.90
C LYS A 110 -7.19 5.34 13.87
N GLU A 111 -6.86 6.62 13.68
CA GLU A 111 -7.77 7.74 13.66
C GLU A 111 -8.71 7.65 12.46
N ALA A 112 -8.18 7.36 11.26
CA ALA A 112 -8.99 7.10 10.07
C ALA A 112 -9.89 5.87 10.26
N LEU A 113 -9.38 4.80 10.88
CA LEU A 113 -10.18 3.60 11.17
C LEU A 113 -11.36 3.91 12.12
N MET A 114 -11.13 4.69 13.17
CA MET A 114 -12.19 5.08 14.10
C MET A 114 -13.26 5.93 13.42
N ASP A 115 -12.86 6.87 12.55
CA ASP A 115 -13.80 7.67 11.77
C ASP A 115 -14.60 6.82 10.79
N PHE A 116 -13.95 5.88 10.09
CA PHE A 116 -14.64 4.93 9.22
C PHE A 116 -15.63 4.07 10.00
N TYR A 117 -15.24 3.60 11.18
CA TYR A 117 -16.10 2.82 12.06
C TYR A 117 -17.35 3.61 12.47
N TYR A 118 -17.19 4.82 13.02
CA TYR A 118 -18.35 5.63 13.41
C TYR A 118 -19.16 6.11 12.20
N GLY A 119 -18.51 6.49 11.12
CA GLY A 119 -19.15 6.89 9.86
C GLY A 119 -19.98 5.77 9.25
N SER A 120 -19.57 4.52 9.40
CA SER A 120 -20.28 3.35 8.86
C SER A 120 -21.71 3.19 9.39
N PHE A 121 -22.02 3.71 10.58
CA PHE A 121 -23.38 3.69 11.13
C PHE A 121 -24.34 4.66 10.42
N PHE A 122 -23.80 5.66 9.69
CA PHE A 122 -24.58 6.71 9.03
C PHE A 122 -24.54 6.63 7.50
N VAL A 123 -23.79 5.69 6.95
CA VAL A 123 -23.68 5.47 5.50
C VAL A 123 -24.35 4.15 5.16
N GLN A 124 -25.23 4.18 4.16
CA GLN A 124 -25.87 2.97 3.67
C GLN A 124 -24.79 1.98 3.17
N PRO A 125 -24.77 0.74 3.67
CA PRO A 125 -23.87 -0.29 3.18
C PRO A 125 -24.00 -0.49 1.67
N PHE A 126 -22.87 -0.68 1.00
CA PHE A 126 -22.82 -0.93 -0.43
C PHE A 126 -22.17 -2.29 -0.71
N ARG A 127 -22.63 -2.97 -1.76
CA ARG A 127 -22.24 -4.38 -2.02
C ARG A 127 -20.78 -4.58 -2.45
N PHE A 128 -20.13 -3.52 -2.91
CA PHE A 128 -18.70 -3.51 -3.20
C PHE A 128 -18.01 -2.79 -2.05
N ASP A 129 -17.16 -3.53 -1.35
CA ASP A 129 -16.44 -3.09 -0.15
C ASP A 129 -15.50 -1.93 -0.45
N ASP A 130 -14.73 -2.01 -1.53
CA ASP A 130 -13.83 -0.95 -1.97
C ASP A 130 -14.58 0.35 -2.34
N ILE A 131 -15.71 0.24 -3.04
CA ILE A 131 -16.60 1.37 -3.33
C ILE A 131 -17.23 1.91 -2.05
N TYR A 132 -17.70 1.06 -1.15
CA TYR A 132 -18.29 1.46 0.14
C TYR A 132 -17.30 2.27 0.96
N LEU A 133 -16.06 1.80 1.07
CA LEU A 133 -14.96 2.52 1.72
C LEU A 133 -14.65 3.84 1.01
N GLY A 134 -14.72 3.91 -0.31
CA GLY A 134 -14.63 5.16 -1.07
C GLY A 134 -15.74 6.17 -0.77
N ILE A 135 -16.98 5.69 -0.61
CA ILE A 135 -18.13 6.53 -0.21
C ILE A 135 -17.94 7.05 1.21
N LEU A 136 -17.50 6.19 2.14
CA LEU A 136 -17.17 6.59 3.51
C LEU A 136 -16.07 7.65 3.53
N ALA A 137 -14.95 7.38 2.86
CA ALA A 137 -13.81 8.29 2.70
C ALA A 137 -14.27 9.67 2.23
N LYS A 138 -15.12 9.70 1.19
CA LYS A 138 -15.67 10.94 0.64
C LYS A 138 -16.58 11.69 1.61
N LYS A 139 -17.40 10.99 2.40
CA LYS A 139 -18.31 11.62 3.38
C LYS A 139 -17.60 12.12 4.63
N LEU A 140 -16.51 11.47 5.01
CA LEU A 140 -15.70 11.81 6.18
C LEU A 140 -14.57 12.81 5.87
N ASP A 141 -14.47 13.24 4.61
CA ASP A 141 -13.40 14.11 4.09
C ASP A 141 -11.99 13.54 4.33
N ILE A 142 -11.86 12.22 4.17
CA ILE A 142 -10.59 11.50 4.25
C ILE A 142 -10.18 11.12 2.82
N PRO A 143 -9.30 11.89 2.16
CA PRO A 143 -8.90 11.59 0.79
C PRO A 143 -8.05 10.31 0.75
N PRO A 144 -8.30 9.39 -0.20
CA PRO A 144 -7.44 8.22 -0.36
C PRO A 144 -6.08 8.63 -0.92
N PHE A 145 -5.03 8.03 -0.37
CA PHE A 145 -3.64 8.28 -0.71
C PHE A 145 -3.11 7.19 -1.64
N HIS A 146 -2.74 7.57 -2.86
CA HIS A 146 -2.20 6.64 -3.86
C HIS A 146 -0.74 6.30 -3.56
N SER A 147 -0.40 5.03 -3.59
CA SER A 147 0.98 4.56 -3.59
C SER A 147 1.19 3.55 -4.71
N GLU A 148 2.22 3.79 -5.53
CA GLU A 148 2.63 2.91 -6.64
C GLU A 148 3.15 1.55 -6.15
N GLU A 149 3.45 1.44 -4.86
CA GLU A 149 3.96 0.20 -4.25
C GLU A 149 2.88 -0.76 -3.78
N PHE A 150 1.62 -0.38 -3.99
CA PHE A 150 0.46 -1.25 -3.91
C PHE A 150 0.04 -1.60 -5.33
N TYR A 151 0.07 -2.89 -5.69
CA TYR A 151 -0.24 -3.33 -7.04
C TYR A 151 -1.62 -4.00 -7.07
N PHE A 152 -2.54 -3.41 -7.85
CA PHE A 152 -3.86 -3.98 -8.13
C PHE A 152 -3.81 -5.32 -8.88
N ASN A 153 -2.81 -5.48 -9.74
CA ASN A 153 -2.55 -6.70 -10.48
C ASN A 153 -1.26 -7.35 -10.00
N LYS A 154 -1.05 -8.60 -10.43
CA LYS A 154 0.18 -9.33 -10.12
C LYS A 154 1.36 -8.58 -10.72
N LYS A 155 2.29 -8.15 -9.85
CA LYS A 155 3.49 -7.46 -10.30
C LYS A 155 4.39 -8.47 -11.00
N TYR A 156 4.85 -8.10 -12.19
CA TYR A 156 5.80 -8.91 -12.93
C TYR A 156 7.09 -9.11 -12.13
N TYR A 157 7.62 -10.32 -12.15
CA TYR A 157 8.80 -10.70 -11.40
C TYR A 157 9.83 -11.33 -12.32
N SER A 158 10.93 -10.61 -12.55
CA SER A 158 12.07 -11.08 -13.35
C SER A 158 13.35 -11.17 -12.54
N GLN A 159 13.55 -10.22 -11.63
CA GLN A 159 14.75 -10.10 -10.82
C GLN A 159 14.39 -9.86 -9.35
N PRO A 160 15.24 -10.29 -8.40
CA PRO A 160 15.05 -10.05 -6.96
C PRO A 160 14.67 -8.61 -6.58
N LYS A 161 15.26 -7.62 -7.24
CA LYS A 161 15.05 -6.19 -6.98
C LYS A 161 13.62 -5.71 -7.29
N ASP A 162 12.87 -6.42 -8.14
CA ASP A 162 11.54 -6.00 -8.59
C ASP A 162 10.54 -5.91 -7.42
N TYR A 163 10.80 -6.65 -6.33
CA TYR A 163 9.96 -6.67 -5.13
C TYR A 163 10.57 -5.95 -3.93
N LEU A 164 11.70 -5.26 -4.11
CA LEU A 164 12.43 -4.61 -3.01
C LEU A 164 11.57 -3.61 -2.25
N TYR A 165 10.74 -2.84 -2.95
CA TYR A 165 9.87 -1.79 -2.38
C TYR A 165 8.38 -2.12 -2.44
N VAL A 166 8.01 -3.31 -2.90
CA VAL A 166 6.60 -3.68 -3.01
C VAL A 166 6.00 -3.83 -1.62
N VAL A 167 4.94 -3.08 -1.35
CA VAL A 167 4.16 -3.19 -0.11
C VAL A 167 3.14 -4.30 -0.25
N ALA A 168 2.38 -4.30 -1.34
CA ALA A 168 1.39 -5.32 -1.62
C ALA A 168 1.28 -5.61 -3.13
N SER A 169 1.05 -6.87 -3.49
CA SER A 169 0.72 -7.26 -4.86
C SER A 169 -0.43 -8.26 -4.87
N HIS A 170 -1.51 -7.91 -5.55
CA HIS A 170 -2.71 -8.72 -5.69
C HIS A 170 -2.64 -9.63 -6.94
N GLY A 171 -3.57 -10.57 -7.10
CA GLY A 171 -3.75 -11.32 -8.36
C GLY A 171 -3.13 -12.72 -8.39
N TYR A 172 -2.75 -13.27 -7.24
CA TYR A 172 -2.25 -14.64 -7.14
C TYR A 172 -3.42 -15.62 -7.09
N SER A 173 -3.53 -16.50 -8.09
CA SER A 173 -4.62 -17.49 -8.16
C SER A 173 -4.21 -18.88 -7.64
N ASP A 174 -2.90 -19.16 -7.63
CA ASP A 174 -2.32 -20.43 -7.18
C ASP A 174 -1.66 -20.25 -5.80
N PRO A 175 -2.14 -20.92 -4.74
CA PRO A 175 -1.53 -20.88 -3.41
C PRO A 175 -0.08 -21.40 -3.37
N ASP A 176 0.27 -22.39 -4.20
CA ASP A 176 1.62 -22.96 -4.22
C ASP A 176 2.62 -21.98 -4.85
N GLU A 177 2.19 -21.27 -5.90
CA GLU A 177 2.94 -20.15 -6.44
C GLU A 177 3.19 -19.07 -5.38
N LEU A 178 2.15 -18.70 -4.63
CA LEU A 178 2.24 -17.69 -3.58
C LEU A 178 3.26 -18.09 -2.51
N LEU A 179 3.21 -19.35 -2.04
CA LEU A 179 4.13 -19.86 -1.03
C LEU A 179 5.57 -19.90 -1.52
N LYS A 180 5.80 -20.40 -2.75
CA LYS A 180 7.14 -20.41 -3.37
C LYS A 180 7.68 -18.99 -3.52
N PHE A 181 6.83 -18.07 -3.96
CA PHE A 181 7.20 -16.67 -4.12
C PHE A 181 7.56 -16.02 -2.77
N TRP A 182 6.73 -16.22 -1.75
CA TRP A 182 6.97 -15.74 -0.39
C TRP A 182 8.31 -16.22 0.17
N ASN A 183 8.58 -17.52 0.07
CA ASN A 183 9.84 -18.10 0.54
C ASN A 183 11.04 -17.50 -0.18
N LYS A 184 10.96 -17.30 -1.50
CA LYS A 184 12.02 -16.64 -2.27
C LYS A 184 12.26 -15.20 -1.82
N GLN A 185 11.21 -14.42 -1.60
CA GLN A 185 11.36 -13.04 -1.10
C GLN A 185 11.94 -13.01 0.32
N LYS A 186 11.56 -13.97 1.17
CA LYS A 186 12.08 -14.11 2.52
C LYS A 186 13.57 -14.44 2.53
N GLU A 187 14.03 -15.36 1.69
CA GLU A 187 15.46 -15.71 1.55
C GLU A 187 16.32 -14.50 1.14
N ILE A 188 15.78 -13.62 0.31
CA ILE A 188 16.47 -12.40 -0.17
C ILE A 188 16.33 -11.24 0.83
N GLY A 189 15.49 -11.39 1.86
CA GLY A 189 15.24 -10.41 2.92
C GLY A 189 14.20 -9.34 2.55
N ASN A 190 13.44 -9.50 1.48
CA ASN A 190 12.39 -8.58 1.06
C ASN A 190 11.05 -8.76 1.82
N ALA A 191 10.86 -9.91 2.47
CA ALA A 191 9.65 -10.29 3.21
C ALA A 191 9.87 -10.33 4.73
#